data_AF-A0A967RG13-F1
#
_entry.id   AF-A0A967RG13-F1
#
_cell.length_a   1.000
_cell.length_b   1.000
_cell.length_c   1.000
_cell.angle_alpha   90.00
_cell.angle_beta   90.00
_cell.angle_gamma   90.00
#
_symmetry.space_group_name_H-M   'P 1'
#
loop_
_entity.id
_entity.type
_entity.pdbx_description
1 polymer ?
#
loop_
_entity_poly.entity_id
_entity_poly.type
_entity_poly.pdbx_seq_one_letter_code
_entity_poly.pdbx_strand_id
1 'polypeptide(L)' 'TVARKVFDVSGAGDTVTSTFTLALAAGLTPREAAVLANFAAGIVVAEVGTATVSASRLKDALLDGTPAGM' A
#
# COMPACT_ATOMS: atom_id res chain seq x y z
N THR A 1 -20.89 -4.74 13.75
CA THR A 1 -20.09 -4.52 12.52
C THR A 1 -18.88 -3.68 12.89
N VAL A 2 -17.68 -4.26 12.92
CA VAL A 2 -16.45 -3.48 13.17
C VAL A 2 -15.97 -2.95 11.83
N ALA A 3 -16.38 -1.74 11.48
CA ALA A 3 -15.81 -1.05 10.32
C ALA A 3 -14.33 -0.76 10.63
N ARG A 4 -13.43 -1.31 9.80
CA ARG A 4 -12.01 -0.94 9.87
C ARG A 4 -11.88 0.57 9.70
N LYS A 5 -11.09 1.21 10.56
CA LYS A 5 -10.82 2.64 10.51
C LYS A 5 -10.01 2.97 9.26
N VAL A 6 -10.71 3.28 8.18
CA VAL A 6 -10.19 4.07 7.06
C VAL A 6 -10.27 5.52 7.52
N PHE A 7 -9.12 6.18 7.63
CA PHE A 7 -9.05 7.52 8.24
C PHE A 7 -9.07 8.62 7.18
N ASP A 8 -8.23 8.51 6.14
CA ASP A 8 -8.14 9.46 5.04
C ASP A 8 -7.78 8.72 3.74
N VAL A 9 -8.53 8.94 2.67
CA VAL A 9 -8.28 8.33 1.34
C VAL A 9 -7.45 9.22 0.42
N SER A 10 -7.09 10.42 0.88
CA SER A 10 -6.26 11.37 0.14
C SER A 10 -4.85 10.82 -0.06
N GLY A 11 -4.38 10.76 -1.31
CA GLY A 11 -3.05 10.23 -1.65
C GLY A 11 -2.98 8.72 -1.89
N ALA A 12 -4.09 7.98 -1.76
CA ALA A 12 -4.12 6.54 -2.07
C ALA A 12 -3.79 6.26 -3.54
N GLY A 13 -4.36 7.04 -4.46
CA GLY A 13 -4.12 6.88 -5.91
C GLY A 13 -2.66 7.16 -6.30
N ASP A 14 -2.05 8.19 -5.72
CA ASP A 14 -0.63 8.52 -5.94
C ASP A 14 0.27 7.41 -5.39
N THR A 15 -0.09 6.84 -4.24
CA THR A 15 0.62 5.70 -3.63
C THR A 15 0.54 4.46 -4.50
N VAL A 16 -0.63 4.13 -5.03
CA VAL A 16 -0.80 3.01 -5.98
C VAL A 16 0.07 3.24 -7.21
N THR A 17 -0.02 4.42 -7.83
CA THR A 17 0.66 4.72 -9.08
C THR A 17 2.18 4.72 -8.92
N SER A 18 2.69 5.37 -7.87
CA SER A 18 4.13 5.42 -7.58
C SER A 18 4.70 4.05 -7.24
N THR A 19 4.04 3.28 -6.37
CA THR A 19 4.50 1.94 -5.97
C THR A 19 4.45 0.96 -7.14
N PHE A 20 3.38 1.00 -7.94
CA PHE A 20 3.23 0.15 -9.12
C PHE A 20 4.32 0.45 -10.17
N THR A 21 4.55 1.73 -10.45
CA THR A 21 5.58 2.16 -11.41
C THR A 21 6.97 1.78 -10.93
N LEU A 22 7.27 1.95 -9.64
CA LEU A 22 8.54 1.55 -9.04
C LEU A 22 8.76 0.04 -9.14
N ALA A 23 7.75 -0.76 -8.84
CA ALA A 23 7.84 -2.22 -8.92
C ALA A 23 8.11 -2.69 -10.36
N LEU A 24 7.41 -2.12 -11.35
CA LEU A 24 7.69 -2.39 -12.76
C LEU A 24 9.10 -1.98 -13.16
N ALA A 25 9.57 -0.81 -12.73
CA ALA A 25 10.94 -0.35 -12.98
C ALA A 25 12.00 -1.25 -12.32
N ALA A 26 11.66 -1.90 -11.21
CA ALA A 26 12.49 -2.89 -10.53
C ALA A 26 12.44 -4.29 -11.17
N GLY A 27 11.69 -4.47 -12.27
CA GLY A 27 11.61 -5.74 -13.02
C GLY A 27 10.56 -6.72 -12.51
N LEU A 28 9.66 -6.31 -11.62
CA LEU A 28 8.55 -7.16 -11.17
C LEU A 28 7.49 -7.31 -12.27
N THR A 29 6.74 -8.40 -12.19
CA THR A 29 5.58 -8.60 -13.07
C THR A 29 4.47 -7.59 -12.71
N PRO A 30 3.56 -7.27 -13.66
CA PRO A 30 2.40 -6.43 -13.37
C PRO A 30 1.54 -6.94 -12.21
N ARG A 31 1.47 -8.26 -12.02
CA ARG A 31 0.76 -8.88 -10.90
C ARG A 31 1.43 -8.58 -9.56
N GLU A 32 2.74 -8.77 -9.46
CA GLU A 32 3.50 -8.48 -8.24
C GLU A 32 3.48 -6.99 -7.91
N ALA A 33 3.60 -6.13 -8.92
CA ALA A 33 3.48 -4.69 -8.78
C ALA A 33 2.10 -4.28 -8.24
N ALA A 34 1.00 -4.88 -8.75
CA ALA A 34 -0.35 -4.62 -8.26
C ALA A 34 -0.53 -5.05 -6.80
N VAL A 35 0.05 -6.20 -6.41
CA VAL A 35 0.04 -6.65 -5.02
C VAL A 35 0.74 -5.63 -4.14
N LEU A 36 1.99 -5.26 -4.46
CA LEU A 36 2.76 -4.26 -3.72
C LEU A 36 2.03 -2.91 -3.58
N ALA A 37 1.43 -2.43 -4.66
CA ALA A 37 0.68 -1.18 -4.68
C ALA A 37 -0.55 -1.22 -3.76
N ASN A 38 -1.28 -2.34 -3.74
CA ASN A 38 -2.44 -2.52 -2.86
C ASN A 38 -2.03 -2.53 -1.38
N PHE A 39 -0.91 -3.18 -1.04
CA PHE A 39 -0.38 -3.16 0.33
C PHE A 39 0.04 -1.73 0.74
N ALA A 40 0.76 -1.02 -0.12
CA ALA A 40 1.18 0.36 0.15
C ALA A 40 -0.02 1.29 0.34
N ALA A 41 -1.02 1.22 -0.55
CA ALA A 41 -2.22 2.04 -0.44
C ALA A 41 -3.02 1.74 0.83
N GLY A 42 -3.16 0.46 1.20
CA GLY A 42 -3.81 0.05 2.44
C GLY A 42 -3.13 0.61 3.69
N ILE A 43 -1.80 0.75 3.68
CA ILE A 43 -1.04 1.38 4.78
C ILE A 43 -1.37 2.87 4.87
N VAL A 44 -1.37 3.59 3.73
CA VAL A 44 -1.62 5.04 3.71
C VAL A 44 -3.02 5.40 4.19
N VAL A 45 -4.04 4.65 3.75
CA VAL A 45 -5.44 4.96 4.12
C VAL A 45 -5.80 4.58 5.56
N ALA A 46 -4.92 3.81 6.21
CA ALA A 46 -5.03 3.46 7.63
C ALA A 46 -4.40 4.51 8.56
N GLU A 47 -3.86 5.61 8.01
CA GLU A 47 -3.28 6.73 8.76
C GLU A 47 -4.08 8.01 8.62
N VAL A 48 -3.96 8.89 9.62
CA VAL A 48 -4.58 10.22 9.59
C VAL A 48 -3.65 11.19 8.87
N GLY A 49 -4.06 11.68 7.70
CA GLY A 49 -3.30 12.63 6.86
C GLY A 49 -2.47 11.94 5.77
N THR A 50 -1.71 12.73 4.99
CA THR A 50 -0.84 12.22 3.90
C THR A 50 0.39 11.50 4.48
N ALA A 51 0.21 10.22 4.82
CA ALA A 51 1.27 9.36 5.33
C ALA A 51 2.18 8.85 4.19
N THR A 52 3.47 8.71 4.49
CA THR A 52 4.45 8.11 3.59
C THR A 52 4.68 6.64 3.95
N VAL A 53 4.76 5.77 2.94
CA VAL A 53 5.10 4.35 3.14
C VAL A 53 6.60 4.16 3.02
N SER A 54 7.23 3.73 4.12
CA SER A 54 8.62 3.28 4.10
C SER A 54 8.74 1.86 3.56
N ALA A 55 9.87 1.56 2.91
CA ALA A 55 10.13 0.22 2.37
C ALA A 55 10.14 -0.87 3.45
N SER A 56 10.62 -0.55 4.67
CA SER A 56 10.59 -1.48 5.80
C SER A 56 9.16 -1.86 6.18
N ARG A 57 8.28 -0.86 6.32
CA ARG A 57 6.88 -1.10 6.68
C ARG A 57 6.11 -1.86 5.60
N LEU A 58 6.39 -1.56 4.34
CA LEU A 58 5.81 -2.30 3.22
C LEU A 58 6.26 -3.77 3.21
N LYS A 59 7.53 -4.01 3.53
CA LYS A 59 8.08 -5.36 3.67
C LYS A 59 7.42 -6.12 4.82
N ASP A 60 7.26 -5.47 5.98
CA ASP A 60 6.61 -6.09 7.14
C ASP A 60 5.16 -6.48 6.80
N ALA A 61 4.40 -5.57 6.16
CA ALA A 61 3.03 -5.84 5.73
C ALA A 61 2.93 -7.00 4.71
N LEU A 62 3.89 -7.11 3.78
CA LEU A 62 3.98 -8.22 2.83
C LEU A 62 4.26 -9.56 3.52
N LEU A 63 5.12 -9.57 4.55
CA LEU A 63 5.50 -10.79 5.29
C LEU A 63 4.39 -11.26 6.23
N ASP A 64 3.65 -10.32 6.83
CA ASP A 64 2.51 -10.61 7.70
C ASP A 64 1.28 -11.15 6.92
N GLY A 65 1.34 -11.15 5.59
CA GLY A 65 0.29 -11.70 4.72
C GLY A 65 -1.05 -10.98 4.81
N THR A 66 -1.11 -9.87 5.54
CA THR A 66 -2.33 -9.12 5.82
C THR A 66 -2.33 -7.89 4.93
N PRO A 67 -3.01 -7.90 3.78
CA PRO A 67 -3.22 -6.66 3.03
C PRO A 67 -3.91 -5.71 3.99
N ALA A 68 -3.30 -4.54 4.20
CA ALA A 68 -3.77 -3.55 5.15
C ALA A 68 -5.23 -3.21 4.84
N GLY A 69 -6.16 -3.90 5.51
CA GLY A 69 -7.59 -3.89 5.14
C GLY A 69 -8.37 -5.21 5.17
N MET A 70 -7.78 -6.41 5.09
CA MET A 70 -8.51 -7.71 5.15
C MET A 70 -8.48 -8.40 6.51
#